data_AF-A0A3B7L4K7-F1
#
_entry.id   AF-A0A3B7L4K7-F1
#
_cell.length_a   1.000
_cell.length_b   1.000
_cell.length_c   1.000
_cell.angle_alpha   90.00
_cell.angle_beta   90.00
_cell.angle_gamma   90.00
#
_symmetry.space_group_name_H-M   'P 1'
#
loop_
_entity.id
_entity.type
_entity.pdbx_description
1 polymer ?
#
loop_
_entity_poly.entity_id
_entity_poly.type
_entity_poly.pdbx_seq_one_letter_code
_entity_poly.pdbx_strand_id
1 'polypeptide(L)'
;MPIEGIVFLVLMIVGGGLQVYYTWGWNQWPARWVPLIPWLVVLALMLLNGCTTREAPPPEPPPLPAPVLCAPSVGATEPEPEPDRPGESATQQDVALYLIDLHRWGWRGWRRLASVRETGATCASNAQEPTTNEPRE
;
A
#
# COMPACT_ATOMS: atom_id res chain seq x y z
N MET A 1 -3.61 29.82 3.43
CA MET A 1 -4.42 30.25 2.27
C MET A 1 -3.71 31.43 1.63
N PRO A 2 -3.45 31.42 0.31
CA PRO A 2 -2.78 32.54 -0.34
C PRO A 2 -3.66 33.79 -0.27
N ILE A 3 -3.04 34.95 -0.04
CA ILE A 3 -3.71 36.27 0.08
C ILE A 3 -4.63 36.53 -1.11
N GLU A 4 -4.27 36.01 -2.29
CA GLU A 4 -5.07 36.09 -3.50
C GLU A 4 -6.45 35.45 -3.35
N GLY A 5 -6.55 34.32 -2.64
CA GLY A 5 -7.84 33.65 -2.40
C GLY A 5 -8.82 34.48 -1.58
N ILE A 6 -8.30 35.32 -0.66
CA ILE A 6 -9.13 36.20 0.17
C ILE A 6 -9.68 37.36 -0.68
N VAL A 7 -8.86 37.92 -1.58
CA VAL A 7 -9.28 39.00 -2.48
C VAL A 7 -10.37 38.53 -3.44
N PHE A 8 -10.24 37.32 -4.00
CA PHE A 8 -11.27 36.73 -4.84
C PHE A 8 -12.58 36.48 -4.09
N LEU A 9 -12.49 35.99 -2.85
CA LEU A 9 -13.66 35.72 -2.02
C LEU A 9 -14.41 37.02 -1.66
N VAL A 10 -13.68 38.09 -1.34
CA VAL A 10 -14.28 39.42 -1.08
C VAL A 10 -14.94 39.98 -2.34
N LEU A 11 -14.30 39.86 -3.51
CA LEU A 11 -14.89 40.30 -4.79
C LEU A 11 -16.16 39.51 -5.14
N MET A 12 -16.19 38.20 -4.87
CA MET A 12 -17.38 37.37 -5.08
C MET A 12 -18.55 37.79 -4.18
N ILE A 13 -18.28 38.07 -2.90
CA ILE A 13 -19.31 38.49 -1.94
C ILE A 13 -19.86 39.87 -2.30
N VAL A 14 -18.97 40.83 -2.61
CA VAL A 14 -19.38 42.19 -2.96
C VAL A 14 -20.10 42.21 -4.31
N GLY A 15 -19.57 41.54 -5.33
CA GLY A 15 -20.18 41.46 -6.65
C GLY A 15 -21.52 40.73 -6.65
N GLY A 16 -21.59 39.57 -5.96
CA GLY A 16 -22.83 38.80 -5.83
C GLY A 16 -23.89 39.52 -5.00
N GLY A 17 -23.50 40.17 -3.90
CA GLY A 17 -24.40 40.98 -3.08
C GLY A 17 -24.98 42.19 -3.81
N LEU A 18 -24.13 42.89 -4.58
CA LEU A 18 -24.56 44.01 -5.41
C LEU A 18 -25.53 43.55 -6.53
N GLN A 19 -25.28 42.39 -7.12
CA GLN A 19 -26.15 41.80 -8.15
C GLN A 19 -27.53 41.39 -7.62
N VAL A 20 -27.61 40.82 -6.42
CA VAL A 20 -28.90 40.50 -5.78
C VAL A 20 -29.65 41.79 -5.41
N TYR A 21 -28.94 42.80 -4.93
CA TYR A 21 -29.52 44.10 -4.61
C TYR A 21 -30.14 44.79 -5.83
N TYR A 22 -29.46 44.78 -6.98
CA TYR A 22 -29.98 45.37 -8.22
C TYR A 22 -31.12 44.58 -8.87
N THR A 23 -31.22 43.26 -8.63
CA THR A 23 -32.28 42.42 -9.22
C THR A 23 -33.56 42.35 -8.37
N TRP A 24 -33.52 42.75 -7.09
CA TRP A 24 -34.68 42.76 -6.19
C TRP A 24 -35.64 43.93 -6.44
N GLY A 25 -35.15 45.05 -7.01
CA GLY A 25 -35.95 46.23 -7.31
C GLY A 25 -36.38 46.32 -8.78
N TRP A 26 -37.67 46.06 -9.04
CA TRP A 26 -38.40 46.27 -10.30
C TRP A 26 -38.32 45.22 -11.42
N ASN A 27 -39.50 45.03 -12.03
CA ASN A 27 -39.88 44.05 -13.03
C ASN A 27 -39.18 44.28 -14.40
N GLN A 28 -37.88 44.02 -14.48
CA GLN A 28 -37.05 44.22 -15.69
C GLN A 28 -36.73 42.87 -16.34
N TRP A 29 -37.67 42.31 -17.13
CA TRP A 29 -37.55 40.99 -17.76
C TRP A 29 -36.38 40.80 -18.75
N PRO A 30 -35.83 41.81 -19.47
CA PRO A 30 -34.63 41.58 -20.29
C PRO A 30 -33.30 41.70 -19.50
N ALA A 31 -33.30 42.29 -18.31
CA ALA A 31 -32.07 42.59 -17.55
C ALA A 31 -31.53 41.41 -16.73
N ARG A 32 -32.26 40.29 -16.64
CA ARG A 32 -31.90 39.12 -15.84
C ARG A 32 -30.67 38.37 -16.37
N TRP A 33 -30.39 38.47 -17.67
CA TRP A 33 -29.28 37.77 -18.33
C TRP A 33 -27.99 38.59 -18.40
N VAL A 34 -28.07 39.91 -18.35
CA VAL A 34 -26.92 40.81 -18.40
C VAL A 34 -25.89 40.52 -17.30
N PRO A 35 -26.27 40.22 -16.04
CA PRO A 35 -25.29 39.92 -15.00
C PRO A 35 -24.85 38.44 -14.97
N LEU A 36 -25.48 37.55 -15.75
CA LEU A 36 -25.02 36.16 -15.91
C LEU A 36 -23.80 36.07 -16.84
N ILE A 37 -23.69 36.97 -17.81
CA ILE A 37 -22.56 37.01 -18.76
C ILE A 37 -21.21 37.19 -18.04
N PRO A 38 -21.00 38.19 -17.16
CA PRO A 38 -19.71 38.33 -16.47
C PRO A 38 -19.42 37.15 -15.54
N TRP A 39 -20.45 36.56 -14.91
CA TRP A 39 -20.30 35.36 -14.08
C TRP A 39 -19.81 34.15 -14.89
N LEU A 40 -20.43 33.90 -16.06
CA LEU A 40 -20.03 32.82 -16.95
C LEU A 40 -18.62 33.03 -17.51
N VAL A 41 -18.22 34.27 -17.80
CA VAL A 41 -16.86 34.60 -18.25
C VAL A 41 -15.83 34.33 -17.16
N VAL A 42 -16.10 34.72 -15.90
CA VAL A 42 -15.20 34.41 -14.77
C VAL A 42 -15.09 32.90 -14.55
N LEU A 43 -16.22 32.17 -14.62
CA LEU A 43 -16.24 30.72 -14.47
C LEU A 43 -15.47 30.02 -15.61
N ALA A 44 -15.64 30.49 -16.85
CA ALA A 44 -14.86 30.00 -17.99
C ALA A 44 -13.36 30.26 -17.79
N LEU A 45 -12.95 31.47 -17.40
CA LEU A 45 -11.55 31.80 -17.14
C LEU A 45 -10.94 30.94 -16.03
N MET A 46 -11.69 30.59 -14.98
CA MET A 46 -11.23 29.66 -13.95
C MET A 46 -11.06 28.24 -14.50
N LEU A 47 -11.99 27.74 -15.31
CA LEU A 47 -11.88 26.43 -15.95
C LEU A 47 -10.70 26.34 -16.93
N LEU A 48 -10.43 27.41 -17.68
CA LEU A 48 -9.30 27.48 -18.62
C LEU A 48 -7.94 27.52 -17.89
N ASN A 49 -7.83 28.17 -16.73
CA ASN A 49 -6.62 28.16 -15.92
C ASN A 49 -6.39 26.84 -15.16
N GLY A 50 -7.43 26.01 -14.99
CA GLY A 50 -7.30 24.69 -14.37
C GLY A 50 -6.49 23.68 -15.21
N CYS A 51 -6.42 23.86 -16.53
CA CYS A 51 -5.78 22.89 -17.44
C CYS A 51 -4.26 23.04 -17.57
N THR A 52 -3.67 24.17 -17.13
CA THR A 52 -2.20 24.38 -17.23
C THR A 52 -1.44 23.78 -16.04
N THR A 53 -2.16 23.42 -14.97
CA THR A 53 -1.57 22.81 -13.77
C THR A 53 -1.49 21.30 -13.92
N ARG A 54 -0.74 20.82 -14.91
CA ARG A 54 -0.35 19.41 -14.96
C ARG A 54 0.86 19.26 -14.05
N GLU A 55 0.66 18.82 -12.81
CA GLU A 55 1.74 18.40 -11.93
C GLU A 55 2.65 17.44 -12.71
N ALA A 56 3.95 17.71 -12.68
CA ALA A 56 4.92 16.82 -13.29
C ALA A 56 4.72 15.42 -12.72
N PRO A 57 4.76 14.36 -13.55
CA PRO A 57 4.64 13.00 -13.04
C PRO A 57 5.69 12.80 -11.94
N PRO A 58 5.31 12.18 -10.80
CA PRO A 58 6.26 11.93 -9.73
C PRO A 58 7.46 11.15 -10.26
N PRO A 59 8.67 11.41 -9.73
CA PRO A 59 9.87 10.70 -10.17
C PRO A 59 9.65 9.18 -10.05
N GLU A 60 10.12 8.44 -11.05
CA GLU A 60 10.04 6.98 -11.01
C GLU A 60 10.73 6.45 -9.74
N PRO A 61 10.09 5.52 -9.01
CA PRO A 61 10.70 4.93 -7.83
C PRO A 61 11.99 4.20 -8.23
N PRO A 62 13.02 4.23 -7.38
CA PRO A 62 14.26 3.52 -7.65
C PRO A 62 13.98 2.02 -7.87
N PRO A 63 14.74 1.35 -8.76
CA PRO A 63 14.56 -0.07 -9.02
C PRO A 63 14.72 -0.86 -7.73
N LEU A 64 13.71 -1.68 -7.42
CA LEU A 64 13.74 -2.57 -6.27
C LEU A 64 14.90 -3.56 -6.44
N PRO A 65 15.63 -3.90 -5.37
CA PRO A 65 16.66 -4.93 -5.44
C PRO A 65 16.04 -6.26 -5.86
N ALA A 66 16.76 -7.02 -6.69
CA ALA A 66 16.30 -8.32 -7.17
C ALA A 66 16.00 -9.25 -5.97
N PRO A 67 14.87 -9.98 -5.97
CA PRO A 67 14.51 -10.83 -4.85
C PRO A 67 15.54 -11.95 -4.69
N VAL A 68 16.11 -12.06 -3.48
CA VAL A 68 17.01 -13.16 -3.13
C VAL A 68 16.16 -14.40 -2.87
N LEU A 69 16.25 -15.39 -3.77
CA LEU A 69 15.55 -16.66 -3.63
C LEU A 69 16.33 -17.60 -2.70
N CYS A 70 16.09 -17.48 -1.41
CA CYS A 70 16.59 -18.43 -0.40
C CYS A 70 15.71 -19.69 -0.36
N ALA A 71 15.84 -20.55 -1.36
CA ALA A 71 15.14 -21.83 -1.37
C ALA A 71 15.79 -22.79 -0.35
N PRO A 72 15.00 -23.46 0.52
CA PRO A 72 15.53 -24.50 1.39
C PRO A 72 16.05 -25.68 0.56
N SER A 73 17.02 -26.42 1.10
CA SER A 73 17.56 -27.60 0.44
C SER A 73 16.47 -28.65 0.21
N VAL A 74 16.56 -29.36 -0.93
CA VAL A 74 15.64 -30.46 -1.27
C VAL A 74 15.61 -31.47 -0.12
N GLY A 75 14.42 -31.80 0.37
CA GLY A 75 14.22 -32.71 1.50
C GLY A 75 14.11 -32.04 2.88
N ALA A 76 14.48 -30.77 3.04
CA ALA A 76 14.41 -30.08 4.34
C ALA A 76 12.95 -29.82 4.81
N THR A 77 12.01 -29.83 3.87
CA THR A 77 10.57 -29.67 4.13
C THR A 77 9.77 -30.93 3.80
N GLU A 78 10.45 -32.07 3.60
CA GLU A 78 9.77 -33.31 3.29
C GLU A 78 9.00 -33.81 4.53
N PRO A 79 7.71 -34.16 4.36
CA PRO A 79 6.90 -34.64 5.48
C PRO A 79 7.45 -35.97 5.98
N GLU A 80 7.77 -36.02 7.28
CA GLU A 80 8.06 -37.28 7.96
C GLU A 80 6.75 -38.00 8.27
N PRO A 81 6.60 -39.30 7.98
CA PRO A 81 5.38 -40.03 8.28
C PRO A 81 5.07 -39.96 9.78
N GLU A 82 3.82 -39.64 10.12
CA GLU A 82 3.31 -39.70 11.49
C GLU A 82 3.35 -41.16 11.98
N PRO A 83 3.64 -41.42 13.26
CA PRO A 83 3.54 -42.76 13.82
C PRO A 83 2.10 -43.31 13.71
N ASP A 84 1.98 -44.62 13.49
CA ASP A 84 0.69 -45.27 13.31
C ASP A 84 -0.15 -45.21 14.58
N ARG A 85 -1.42 -44.81 14.42
CA ARG A 85 -2.35 -44.73 15.54
C ARG A 85 -2.73 -46.13 16.03
N PRO A 86 -2.76 -46.34 17.35
CA PRO A 86 -3.25 -47.60 17.91
C PRO A 86 -4.72 -47.83 17.50
N GLY A 87 -5.05 -49.06 17.13
CA GLY A 87 -6.42 -49.47 16.76
C GLY A 87 -7.36 -49.58 17.97
N GLU A 88 -8.63 -49.89 17.71
CA GLU A 88 -9.67 -49.93 18.75
C GLU A 88 -9.44 -50.99 19.85
N SER A 89 -8.65 -52.04 19.56
CA SER A 89 -8.28 -53.10 20.50
C SER A 89 -6.95 -52.87 21.22
N ALA A 90 -6.37 -51.67 21.13
CA ALA A 90 -5.08 -51.36 21.74
C ALA A 90 -5.13 -51.36 23.27
N THR A 91 -4.06 -51.85 23.89
CA THR A 91 -3.89 -51.81 25.34
C THR A 91 -3.41 -50.44 25.80
N GLN A 92 -3.48 -50.16 27.12
CA GLN A 92 -2.91 -48.91 27.67
C GLN A 92 -1.41 -48.78 27.39
N GLN A 93 -0.68 -49.91 27.31
CA GLN A 93 0.74 -49.90 26.99
C GLN A 93 0.98 -49.45 25.56
N ASP A 94 0.17 -49.90 24.61
CA ASP A 94 0.27 -49.51 23.20
C ASP A 94 0.01 -48.01 23.01
N VAL A 95 -0.97 -47.46 23.73
CA VAL A 95 -1.24 -46.02 23.75
C VAL A 95 -0.07 -45.24 24.34
N ALA A 96 0.54 -45.73 25.42
CA ALA A 96 1.70 -45.07 26.04
C ALA A 96 2.92 -45.04 25.10
N LEU A 97 3.18 -46.15 24.39
CA LEU A 97 4.24 -46.22 23.38
C LEU A 97 3.97 -45.27 22.21
N TYR A 98 2.74 -45.26 21.70
CA TYR A 98 2.32 -44.32 20.66
C TYR A 98 2.55 -42.85 21.05
N LEU A 99 2.19 -42.46 22.27
CA LEU A 99 2.39 -41.08 22.75
C LEU A 99 3.87 -40.69 22.83
N ILE A 100 4.75 -41.62 23.23
CA ILE A 100 6.19 -41.40 23.26
C ILE A 100 6.73 -41.18 21.84
N ASP A 101 6.32 -42.02 20.89
CA ASP A 101 6.77 -41.91 19.52
C ASP A 101 6.20 -40.68 18.81
N LEU A 102 4.95 -40.31 19.11
CA LEU A 102 4.33 -39.06 18.66
C LEU A 102 5.09 -37.84 19.18
N HIS A 103 5.49 -37.84 20.46
CA HIS A 103 6.28 -36.75 21.04
C HIS A 103 7.66 -36.63 20.36
N ARG A 104 8.32 -37.75 20.11
CA ARG A 104 9.61 -37.79 19.40
C ARG A 104 9.48 -37.31 17.96
N TRP A 105 8.44 -37.75 17.25
CA TRP A 105 8.13 -37.30 15.89
C TRP A 105 7.92 -35.79 15.85
N GLY A 106 7.09 -35.26 16.75
CA GLY A 106 6.85 -33.82 16.85
C GLY A 106 8.14 -33.03 17.14
N TRP A 107 8.96 -33.50 18.08
CA TRP A 107 10.25 -32.87 18.40
C TRP A 107 11.20 -32.83 17.19
N ARG A 108 11.29 -33.92 16.42
CA ARG A 108 12.10 -33.96 15.18
C ARG A 108 11.57 -32.97 14.14
N GLY A 109 10.26 -32.88 13.97
CA GLY A 109 9.63 -31.91 13.07
C GLY A 109 9.99 -30.45 13.42
N TRP A 110 9.86 -30.08 14.70
CA TRP A 110 10.25 -28.75 15.18
C TRP A 110 11.73 -28.45 14.98
N ARG A 111 12.60 -29.43 15.20
CA ARG A 111 14.04 -29.27 14.98
C ARG A 111 14.39 -29.03 13.52
N ARG A 112 13.73 -29.72 12.58
CA ARG A 112 13.91 -29.45 11.14
C ARG A 112 13.43 -28.05 10.78
N LEU A 113 12.28 -27.62 11.27
CA LEU A 113 11.78 -26.26 11.04
C LEU A 113 12.75 -25.19 11.55
N ALA A 114 13.35 -25.40 12.72
CA ALA A 114 14.38 -24.51 13.25
C ALA A 114 15.60 -24.43 12.31
N SER A 115 16.08 -25.56 11.78
CA SER A 115 17.20 -25.56 10.83
C SER A 115 16.87 -24.86 9.51
N VAL A 116 15.65 -25.01 8.98
CA VAL A 116 15.22 -24.29 7.77
C VAL A 116 15.22 -22.79 8.00
N ARG A 117 14.74 -22.35 9.17
CA ARG A 117 14.76 -20.93 9.56
C ARG A 117 16.18 -20.38 9.66
N GLU A 118 17.10 -21.12 10.26
CA GLU A 118 18.50 -20.72 10.41
C GLU A 118 19.21 -20.61 9.05
N THR A 119 19.00 -21.58 8.17
CA THR A 119 19.51 -21.53 6.78
C THR A 119 18.94 -20.36 6.01
N GLY A 120 17.64 -20.09 6.13
CA GLY A 120 16.99 -18.94 5.51
C GLY A 120 17.56 -17.60 6.01
N ALA A 121 17.77 -17.48 7.33
CA ALA A 121 18.37 -16.28 7.92
C ALA A 121 19.82 -16.06 7.44
N THR A 122 20.61 -17.13 7.35
CA THR A 122 22.00 -17.07 6.87
C THR A 122 22.07 -16.70 5.38
N CYS A 123 21.17 -17.25 4.56
CA CYS A 123 21.08 -16.90 3.15
C CYS A 123 20.72 -15.41 2.97
N ALA A 124 19.75 -14.92 3.76
CA ALA A 124 19.37 -13.51 3.72
C ALA A 124 20.51 -12.58 4.18
N SER A 125 21.26 -12.95 5.22
CA SER A 125 22.39 -12.14 5.69
C SER A 125 23.52 -12.06 4.64
N ASN A 126 23.86 -13.19 4.02
CA ASN A 126 24.93 -13.24 3.02
C ASN A 126 24.58 -12.45 1.75
N ALA A 127 23.30 -12.37 1.39
CA ALA A 127 22.86 -11.57 0.25
C ALA A 127 22.85 -10.06 0.53
N GLN A 128 22.88 -9.66 1.80
CA GLN A 128 22.95 -8.26 2.22
C GLN A 128 24.39 -7.74 2.28
N GLU A 129 25.40 -8.62 2.31
CA GLU A 129 26.81 -8.21 2.23
C GLU A 129 27.13 -7.68 0.83
N PRO A 130 27.46 -6.39 0.67
CA PRO A 130 27.91 -5.87 -0.60
C PRO A 130 29.22 -6.56 -0.97
N THR A 131 29.27 -7.17 -2.15
CA THR A 131 30.53 -7.67 -2.74
C THR A 131 31.47 -6.49 -2.94
N THR A 132 32.25 -6.18 -1.90
CA THR A 132 33.35 -5.21 -1.96
C THR A 132 34.51 -5.88 -2.68
N ASN A 133 34.32 -6.16 -3.96
CA ASN A 133 35.39 -6.47 -4.89
C ASN A 133 35.52 -5.28 -5.82
N GLU A 134 36.08 -4.20 -5.28
CA GLU A 134 36.62 -3.12 -6.10
C GLU A 134 37.85 -3.69 -6.83
N PRO A 135 37.93 -3.60 -8.18
CA PRO A 135 39.17 -3.91 -8.87
C PRO A 135 40.21 -2.86 -8.46
N ARG A 136 41.30 -3.32 -7.84
CA ARG A 136 42.48 -2.50 -7.62
C ARG A 136 43.14 -2.28 -8.99
N GLU A 137 43.00 -1.09 -9.56
CA GLU A 137 43.84 -0.58 -10.66
C GLU A 137 44.53 0.71 -10.24
#